data_AF-A0A2H3TNW7-F1
#
_entry.id   AF-A0A2H3TNW7-F1
#
_cell.length_a   1.000
_cell.length_b   1.000
_cell.length_c   1.000
_cell.angle_alpha   90.00
_cell.angle_beta   90.00
_cell.angle_gamma   90.00
#
_symmetry.space_group_name_H-M   'P 1'
#
loop_
_entity.id
_entity.type
_entity.pdbx_description
1 polymer ?
#
loop_
_entity_poly.entity_id
_entity_poly.type
_entity_poly.pdbx_seq_one_letter_code
_entity_poly.pdbx_strand_id
1 'polypeptide(L)'
;MPSITAITIFIFGLSAFNHGVSNLISPRKGLTAKQLPESALPALNGFSVAIIGIGIYYMLAAYQENRGFFALTLARFISARIFWVQGPAWRVIATWEAFSAGLTAVALAYEGYYGR
;
A
#
# COMPACT_ATOMS: atom_id res chain seq x y z
N MET A 1 -21.18 -10.01 6.06
CA MET A 1 -20.13 -9.28 6.81
C MET A 1 -18.87 -9.30 5.96
N PRO A 2 -18.08 -8.21 5.88
CA PRO A 2 -16.84 -8.21 5.11
C PRO A 2 -15.90 -9.32 5.60
N SER A 3 -15.18 -9.94 4.69
CA SER A 3 -14.11 -10.87 5.02
C SER A 3 -13.00 -10.15 5.80
N ILE A 4 -12.27 -10.89 6.64
CA ILE A 4 -11.08 -10.36 7.34
C ILE A 4 -10.09 -9.87 6.29
N THR A 5 -9.91 -10.61 5.19
CA THR A 5 -9.05 -10.20 4.08
C THR A 5 -9.51 -8.86 3.49
N ALA A 6 -10.80 -8.69 3.21
CA ALA A 6 -11.35 -7.43 2.70
C ALA A 6 -11.06 -6.26 3.66
N ILE A 7 -11.16 -6.47 4.97
CA ILE A 7 -10.81 -5.45 5.98
C ILE A 7 -9.32 -5.08 5.88
N THR A 8 -8.41 -6.05 5.79
CA THR A 8 -6.97 -5.77 5.66
C THR A 8 -6.63 -4.97 4.39
N ILE A 9 -7.27 -5.31 3.28
CA ILE A 9 -7.09 -4.65 1.98
C ILE A 9 -7.68 -3.24 2.02
N PHE A 10 -8.84 -3.05 2.63
CA PHE A 10 -9.46 -1.75 2.78
C PHE A 10 -8.59 -0.80 3.61
N ILE A 11 -8.09 -1.26 4.76
CA ILE A 11 -7.22 -0.46 5.63
C ILE A 11 -5.95 -0.04 4.89
N PHE A 12 -5.33 -0.96 4.14
CA PHE A 12 -4.17 -0.62 3.33
C PHE A 12 -4.52 0.36 2.21
N GLY A 13 -5.63 0.15 1.50
CA GLY A 13 -6.09 1.05 0.44
C GLY A 13 -6.32 2.47 0.96
N LEU A 14 -6.96 2.60 2.14
CA LEU A 14 -7.16 3.87 2.81
C LEU A 14 -5.84 4.53 3.23
N SER A 15 -4.89 3.74 3.76
CA SER A 15 -3.55 4.21 4.10
C SER A 15 -2.80 4.74 2.87
N ALA A 16 -2.82 4.00 1.75
CA ALA A 16 -2.22 4.42 0.49
C ALA A 16 -2.87 5.71 -0.02
N PHE A 17 -4.20 5.76 -0.10
CA PHE A 17 -4.95 6.96 -0.50
C PHE A 17 -4.53 8.19 0.31
N ASN A 18 -4.54 8.08 1.64
CA ASN A 18 -4.13 9.16 2.53
C ASN A 18 -2.66 9.56 2.36
N HIS A 19 -1.76 8.60 2.12
CA HIS A 19 -0.35 8.89 1.87
C HIS A 19 -0.16 9.71 0.58
N GLY A 20 -0.84 9.32 -0.51
CA GLY A 20 -0.78 10.04 -1.77
C GLY A 20 -1.37 11.46 -1.65
N VAL A 21 -2.53 11.61 -1.01
CA VAL A 21 -3.13 12.92 -0.75
C VAL A 21 -2.20 13.80 0.10
N SER A 22 -1.63 13.25 1.17
CA SER A 22 -0.74 14.00 2.07
C SER A 22 0.52 14.49 1.38
N ASN A 23 1.11 13.67 0.48
CA ASN A 23 2.24 14.10 -0.32
C ASN A 23 1.85 15.25 -1.27
N LEU A 24 0.63 15.27 -1.84
CA LEU A 24 0.20 16.37 -2.72
C LEU A 24 -0.14 17.66 -1.97
N ILE A 25 -0.67 17.56 -0.74
CA ILE A 25 -0.93 18.73 0.12
C ILE A 25 0.38 19.37 0.59
N SER A 26 1.41 18.56 0.86
CA SER A 26 2.69 19.04 1.39
C SER A 26 3.89 18.34 0.72
N PRO A 27 4.14 18.59 -0.57
CA PRO A 27 5.10 17.80 -1.35
C PRO A 27 6.54 17.97 -0.91
N ARG A 28 6.92 19.16 -0.42
CA ARG A 28 8.26 19.39 0.16
C ARG A 28 8.51 18.54 1.40
N LYS A 29 7.50 18.37 2.27
CA LYS A 29 7.61 17.45 3.42
C LYS A 29 7.78 16.00 2.94
N GLY A 30 7.06 15.62 1.88
CA GLY A 30 7.19 14.32 1.24
C GLY A 30 8.59 14.05 0.67
N LEU A 31 9.22 15.04 0.04
CA LEU A 31 10.61 14.98 -0.42
C LEU A 31 11.58 14.82 0.74
N THR A 32 11.48 15.67 1.77
CA THR A 32 12.35 15.61 2.96
C THR A 32 12.23 14.26 3.67
N ALA A 33 11.01 13.75 3.87
CA ALA A 33 10.79 12.46 4.52
C ALA A 33 11.43 11.29 3.74
N LYS A 34 11.50 11.39 2.42
CA LYS A 34 12.10 10.39 1.52
C LYS A 34 13.56 10.71 1.17
N GLN A 35 14.13 11.77 1.76
CA GLN A 35 15.47 12.28 1.47
C GLN A 35 15.72 12.51 -0.04
N LEU A 36 14.71 13.00 -0.76
CA LEU A 36 14.76 13.26 -2.18
C LEU A 36 15.16 14.72 -2.48
N PRO A 37 15.88 14.98 -3.58
CA PRO A 37 16.17 16.35 -4.02
C PRO A 37 14.92 17.04 -4.55
N GLU A 38 14.90 18.38 -4.53
CA GLU A 38 13.78 19.19 -5.09
C GLU A 38 13.52 18.91 -6.57
N SER A 39 14.53 18.49 -7.34
CA SER A 39 14.37 18.07 -8.74
C SER A 39 13.45 16.85 -8.92
N ALA A 40 13.24 16.05 -7.86
CA ALA A 40 12.33 14.91 -7.87
C ALA A 40 10.87 15.31 -7.64
N LEU A 41 10.55 16.59 -7.43
CA LEU A 41 9.19 17.06 -7.13
C LEU A 41 8.14 16.61 -8.17
N PRO A 42 8.36 16.73 -9.50
CA PRO A 42 7.39 16.26 -10.48
C PRO A 42 7.15 14.74 -10.39
N ALA A 43 8.22 13.98 -10.17
CA ALA A 43 8.14 12.53 -10.01
C ALA A 43 7.39 12.13 -8.73
N LEU A 44 7.63 12.83 -7.62
CA LEU A 44 6.91 12.61 -6.36
C LEU A 44 5.41 12.91 -6.54
N ASN A 45 5.04 13.98 -7.24
CA ASN A 45 3.65 14.31 -7.50
C ASN A 45 2.96 13.25 -8.36
N GLY A 46 3.61 12.82 -9.47
CA GLY A 46 3.10 11.75 -10.31
C GLY A 46 2.94 10.42 -9.56
N PHE A 47 3.94 10.05 -8.77
CA PHE A 47 3.89 8.89 -7.88
C PHE A 47 2.75 8.99 -6.87
N SER A 48 2.51 10.18 -6.30
CA SER A 48 1.45 10.39 -5.32
C SER A 48 0.05 10.25 -5.92
N VAL A 49 -0.17 10.71 -7.16
CA VAL A 49 -1.43 10.47 -7.89
C VAL A 49 -1.64 8.98 -8.17
N ALA A 50 -0.57 8.27 -8.57
CA ALA A 50 -0.64 6.82 -8.78
C ALA A 50 -1.01 6.08 -7.49
N ILE A 51 -0.43 6.45 -6.35
CA ILE A 51 -0.75 5.88 -5.04
C ILE A 51 -2.21 6.13 -4.66
N ILE A 52 -2.76 7.32 -4.94
CA ILE A 52 -4.19 7.62 -4.73
C ILE A 52 -5.05 6.62 -5.51
N GLY A 53 -4.72 6.41 -6.79
CA GLY A 53 -5.40 5.43 -7.64
C GLY A 53 -5.33 4.02 -7.07
N ILE A 54 -4.14 3.57 -6.65
CA ILE A 54 -3.95 2.27 -5.97
C ILE A 54 -4.87 2.17 -4.75
N GLY A 55 -4.92 3.20 -3.91
CA GLY A 55 -5.78 3.22 -2.72
C GLY A 55 -7.26 3.06 -3.05
N ILE A 56 -7.75 3.78 -4.06
CA ILE A 56 -9.14 3.67 -4.56
C ILE A 56 -9.44 2.25 -5.04
N TYR A 57 -8.57 1.66 -5.87
CA TYR A 57 -8.78 0.32 -6.40
C TYR A 57 -8.72 -0.77 -5.33
N TYR A 58 -7.88 -0.60 -4.30
CA TYR A 58 -7.84 -1.53 -3.17
C TYR A 58 -9.13 -1.45 -2.35
N MET A 59 -9.62 -0.24 -2.05
CA MET A 59 -10.90 -0.08 -1.36
C MET A 59 -12.08 -0.64 -2.18
N LEU A 60 -12.08 -0.45 -3.51
CA LEU A 60 -13.06 -1.06 -4.41
C LEU A 60 -12.97 -2.58 -4.42
N ALA A 61 -11.77 -3.15 -4.51
CA ALA A 61 -11.56 -4.60 -4.48
C ALA A 61 -12.04 -5.20 -3.15
N ALA A 62 -11.81 -4.51 -2.02
CA ALA A 62 -12.32 -4.90 -0.72
C ALA A 62 -13.86 -4.90 -0.70
N TYR A 63 -14.50 -3.85 -1.22
CA TYR A 63 -15.95 -3.78 -1.34
C TYR A 63 -16.53 -4.88 -2.23
N GLN A 64 -15.82 -5.27 -3.28
CA GLN A 64 -16.21 -6.33 -4.22
C GLN A 64 -15.87 -7.74 -3.74
N GLU A 65 -15.22 -7.91 -2.58
CA GLU A 65 -14.72 -9.20 -2.10
C GLU A 65 -13.86 -9.94 -3.15
N ASN A 66 -13.05 -9.19 -3.91
CA ASN A 66 -12.29 -9.74 -5.02
C ASN A 66 -11.08 -10.54 -4.53
N ARG A 67 -11.30 -11.83 -4.25
CA ARG A 67 -10.27 -12.75 -3.72
C ARG A 67 -9.06 -12.91 -4.66
N GLY A 68 -9.28 -12.88 -5.98
CA GLY A 68 -8.20 -12.91 -6.96
C GLY A 68 -7.29 -11.69 -6.83
N PHE A 69 -7.87 -10.51 -6.70
CA PHE A 69 -7.13 -9.28 -6.43
C PHE A 69 -6.40 -9.35 -5.08
N PHE A 70 -7.04 -9.86 -4.02
CA PHE A 70 -6.42 -9.99 -2.69
C PHE A 70 -5.14 -10.82 -2.75
N ALA A 71 -5.18 -11.97 -3.44
CA ALA A 71 -4.00 -12.82 -3.63
C ALA A 71 -2.89 -12.09 -4.40
N LEU A 72 -3.24 -11.32 -5.44
CA LEU A 72 -2.26 -10.53 -6.20
C LEU A 72 -1.62 -9.42 -5.35
N THR A 73 -2.30 -8.89 -4.34
CA THR A 73 -1.69 -7.88 -3.44
C THR A 73 -0.55 -8.44 -2.59
N LEU A 74 -0.34 -9.76 -2.55
CA LEU A 74 0.86 -10.36 -1.94
C LEU A 74 2.14 -10.00 -2.71
N ALA A 75 2.03 -9.56 -3.97
CA ALA A 75 3.15 -8.98 -4.72
C ALA A 75 3.78 -7.75 -4.03
N ARG A 76 3.11 -7.14 -3.05
CA ARG A 76 3.67 -6.08 -2.19
C ARG A 76 4.94 -6.50 -1.44
N PHE A 77 5.21 -7.79 -1.24
CA PHE A 77 6.52 -8.24 -0.75
C PHE A 77 7.67 -7.85 -1.68
N ILE A 78 7.42 -7.78 -2.99
CA ILE A 78 8.38 -7.28 -3.99
C ILE A 78 8.61 -5.78 -3.75
N SER A 79 7.55 -4.99 -3.61
CA SER A 79 7.63 -3.56 -3.29
C SER A 79 8.38 -3.32 -1.98
N ALA A 80 8.08 -4.10 -0.93
CA ALA A 80 8.78 -4.03 0.35
C ALA A 80 10.28 -4.26 0.18
N ARG A 81 10.68 -5.27 -0.60
CA ARG A 81 12.09 -5.53 -0.88
C ARG A 81 12.75 -4.40 -1.65
N ILE A 82 12.07 -3.84 -2.66
CA ILE A 82 12.57 -2.71 -3.43
C ILE A 82 12.77 -1.50 -2.50
N PHE A 83 11.76 -1.11 -1.72
CA PHE A 83 11.89 0.02 -0.78
C PHE A 83 12.96 -0.22 0.29
N TRP A 84 13.17 -1.47 0.72
CA TRP A 84 14.21 -1.78 1.69
C TRP A 84 15.61 -1.45 1.15
N VAL A 85 15.88 -1.76 -0.12
CA VAL A 85 17.19 -1.51 -0.74
C VAL A 85 17.39 -0.04 -1.15
N GLN A 86 16.33 0.78 -1.23
CA GLN A 86 16.43 2.23 -1.46
C GLN A 86 17.05 2.99 -0.26
N GLY A 87 17.16 2.35 0.91
CA GLY A 87 17.86 2.90 2.06
C GLY A 87 16.95 3.34 3.22
N PRO A 88 17.52 3.90 4.30
CA PRO A 88 16.83 4.13 5.58
C PRO A 88 15.54 4.95 5.47
N ALA A 89 15.52 5.98 4.63
CA ALA A 89 14.34 6.85 4.43
C ALA A 89 13.10 6.09 3.91
N TRP A 90 13.32 4.96 3.23
CA TRP A 90 12.26 4.14 2.62
C TRP A 90 11.88 2.93 3.48
N ARG A 91 12.63 2.63 4.54
CA ARG A 91 12.38 1.44 5.37
C ARG A 91 11.04 1.47 6.10
N VAL A 92 10.52 2.65 6.43
CA VAL A 92 9.17 2.77 7.03
C VAL A 92 8.12 2.25 6.05
N ILE A 93 8.21 2.65 4.78
CA ILE A 93 7.30 2.20 3.72
C ILE A 93 7.52 0.70 3.46
N ALA A 94 8.78 0.25 3.38
CA ALA A 94 9.12 -1.16 3.20
C ALA A 94 8.50 -2.06 4.27
N THR A 95 8.62 -1.67 5.54
CA THR A 95 8.04 -2.40 6.67
C THR A 95 6.53 -2.42 6.59
N TRP A 96 5.90 -1.30 6.23
CA TRP A 96 4.43 -1.24 6.08
C TRP A 96 3.92 -2.15 4.97
N GLU A 97 4.58 -2.15 3.81
CA GLU A 97 4.29 -3.05 2.68
C GLU A 97 4.39 -4.53 3.11
N ALA A 98 5.50 -4.91 3.75
CA ALA A 98 5.72 -6.29 4.20
C ALA A 98 4.72 -6.72 5.28
N PHE A 99 4.50 -5.88 6.29
CA PHE A 99 3.60 -6.18 7.40
C PHE A 99 2.16 -6.33 6.92
N SER A 100 1.67 -5.37 6.13
CA SER A 100 0.31 -5.44 5.59
C SER A 100 0.11 -6.60 4.61
N ALA A 101 1.12 -6.95 3.80
CA ALA A 101 1.10 -8.14 2.96
C ALA A 101 1.07 -9.43 3.79
N GLY A 102 1.83 -9.49 4.88
CA GLY A 102 1.77 -10.59 5.85
C GLY A 102 0.38 -10.76 6.46
N LEU A 103 -0.25 -9.67 6.92
CA LEU A 103 -1.60 -9.72 7.46
C LEU A 103 -2.62 -10.22 6.44
N THR A 104 -2.57 -9.74 5.21
CA THR A 104 -3.44 -10.21 4.11
C THR A 104 -3.21 -11.70 3.83
N ALA A 105 -1.95 -12.16 3.80
CA ALA A 105 -1.64 -13.58 3.58
C ALA A 105 -2.21 -14.48 4.69
N VAL A 106 -2.06 -14.07 5.95
CA VAL A 106 -2.61 -14.79 7.11
C VAL A 106 -4.14 -14.81 7.05
N ALA A 107 -4.78 -13.69 6.70
CA ALA A 107 -6.23 -13.61 6.55
C ALA A 107 -6.75 -14.53 5.44
N LEU A 108 -6.09 -14.55 4.28
CA LEU A 108 -6.43 -15.45 3.17
C LEU A 108 -6.27 -16.91 3.56
N ALA A 109 -5.18 -17.27 4.24
CA ALA A 109 -4.93 -18.65 4.68
C ALA A 109 -5.97 -19.09 5.72
N TYR A 110 -6.30 -18.22 6.67
CA TYR A 110 -7.34 -18.47 7.66
C TYR A 110 -8.71 -18.70 6.99
N GLU A 111 -9.13 -17.80 6.11
CA GLU A 111 -10.41 -17.90 5.41
C GLU A 111 -10.48 -19.13 4.50
N GLY A 112 -9.40 -19.44 3.78
CA GLY A 112 -9.30 -20.65 2.97
C GLY A 112 -9.41 -21.93 3.79
N TYR A 113 -8.82 -21.98 4.99
CA TYR A 113 -8.91 -23.13 5.89
C TYR A 113 -10.33 -23.34 6.45
N TYR A 114 -11.04 -22.26 6.75
CA TYR A 114 -12.41 -22.30 7.29
C TYR A 114 -13.51 -22.27 6.22
N GLY A 115 -13.16 -22.34 4.92
CA GLY A 115 -14.12 -22.37 3.80
C GLY A 115 -14.94 -21.10 3.64
N ARG A 116 -14.36 -19.92 3.88
CA ARG A 116 -15.03 -18.60 3.84
C ARG A 116 -14.55 -17.68 2.72
#